data_AF-A0A496S2G4-F1
#
_entry.id   AF-A0A496S2G4-F1
#
_cell.length_a   1.000
_cell.length_b   1.000
_cell.length_c   1.000
_cell.angle_alpha   90.00
_cell.angle_beta   90.00
_cell.angle_gamma   90.00
#
_symmetry.space_group_name_H-M   'P 1'
#
loop_
_entity.id
_entity.type
_entity.pdbx_description
1 polymer ?
#
loop_
_entity_poly.entity_id
_entity_poly.type
_entity_poly.pdbx_seq_one_letter_code
_entity_poly.pdbx_strand_id
1 'polypeptide(L)'
;MLKEFEKIEAEFKDISLKLTLKEVLSNREEYQRLAKRFSFLEGLVKLIKEYKDLVKQRKDLKDILQEKKEDKDFLNLAEEELAKIEERLKTIEEEVEEKIYQEEEDPERTAIVEIRPAAGGQEAGLFSADLFRMYSKYISKKGWQLEVLDSQPTELGGFKEVIFAVRGRGCYSHFKFESGVHRVQRVPVTESSG
;
A
#
# COMPACT_ATOMS: atom_id res chain seq x y z
N MET A 1 9.15 8.26 -10.24
CA MET A 1 9.92 8.77 -9.09
C MET A 1 10.35 10.24 -9.19
N LEU A 2 11.41 10.70 -9.90
CA LEU A 2 11.74 12.16 -9.92
C LEU A 2 10.60 13.07 -10.43
N LYS A 3 9.96 12.69 -11.54
CA LYS A 3 8.76 13.40 -12.05
C LYS A 3 7.57 13.38 -11.07
N GLU A 4 7.54 12.40 -10.19
CA GLU A 4 6.48 12.22 -9.19
C GLU A 4 6.73 13.09 -7.98
N PHE A 5 7.99 13.22 -7.56
CA PHE A 5 8.42 14.16 -6.54
C PHE A 5 8.10 15.60 -6.94
N GLU A 6 8.38 15.96 -8.21
CA GLU A 6 8.04 17.28 -8.75
C GLU A 6 6.53 17.56 -8.71
N LYS A 7 5.69 16.56 -9.02
CA LYS A 7 4.23 16.67 -8.92
C LYS A 7 3.78 16.90 -7.47
N ILE A 8 4.32 16.13 -6.53
CA ILE A 8 4.00 16.24 -5.09
C ILE A 8 4.40 17.61 -4.55
N GLU A 9 5.60 18.10 -4.88
CA GLU A 9 6.07 19.42 -4.47
C GLU A 9 5.23 20.55 -5.09
N ALA A 10 4.84 20.42 -6.37
CA ALA A 10 3.98 21.38 -7.03
C ALA A 10 2.59 21.41 -6.40
N GLU A 11 2.00 20.26 -6.12
CA GLU A 11 0.70 20.15 -5.43
C GLU A 11 0.77 20.73 -4.02
N PHE A 12 1.83 20.42 -3.26
CA PHE A 12 2.02 20.96 -1.91
C PHE A 12 2.06 22.49 -1.93
N LYS A 13 2.79 23.08 -2.89
CA LYS A 13 2.86 24.53 -3.06
C LYS A 13 1.51 25.14 -3.43
N ASP A 14 0.78 24.52 -4.36
CA ASP A 14 -0.56 24.97 -4.76
C ASP A 14 -1.56 24.94 -3.60
N ILE A 15 -1.59 23.84 -2.83
CA ILE A 15 -2.46 23.70 -1.66
C ILE A 15 -2.07 24.69 -0.55
N SER A 16 -0.77 24.88 -0.33
CA SER A 16 -0.28 25.89 0.62
C SER A 16 -0.79 27.29 0.28
N LEU A 17 -0.86 27.64 -1.00
CA LEU A 17 -1.43 28.92 -1.45
C LEU A 17 -2.94 28.95 -1.26
N LYS A 18 -3.66 27.89 -1.67
CA LYS A 18 -5.12 27.79 -1.54
C LYS A 18 -5.59 27.94 -0.10
N LEU A 19 -4.87 27.37 0.87
CA LEU A 19 -5.18 27.49 2.30
C LEU A 19 -5.08 28.93 2.84
N THR A 20 -4.43 29.85 2.10
CA THR A 20 -4.38 31.28 2.45
C THR A 20 -5.52 32.10 1.85
N LEU A 21 -6.29 31.54 0.90
CA LEU A 21 -7.36 32.24 0.22
C LEU A 21 -8.58 32.40 1.11
N LYS A 22 -9.17 33.60 1.12
CA LYS A 22 -10.36 33.93 1.92
C LYS A 22 -11.56 33.04 1.61
N GLU A 23 -11.73 32.66 0.35
CA GLU A 23 -12.80 31.78 -0.13
C GLU A 23 -12.73 30.40 0.56
N VAL A 24 -11.54 29.80 0.59
CA VAL A 24 -11.27 28.52 1.26
C VAL A 24 -11.44 28.65 2.78
N LEU A 25 -10.90 29.72 3.39
CA LEU A 25 -11.02 29.95 4.83
C LEU A 25 -12.48 30.12 5.30
N SER A 26 -13.33 30.66 4.43
CA SER A 26 -14.76 30.82 4.71
C SER A 26 -15.57 29.52 4.53
N ASN A 27 -15.03 28.52 3.82
CA ASN A 27 -15.67 27.23 3.58
C ASN A 27 -15.04 26.13 4.45
N ARG A 28 -15.72 25.78 5.55
CA ARG A 28 -15.21 24.83 6.55
C ARG A 28 -14.91 23.44 5.98
N GLU A 29 -15.75 22.91 5.09
CA GLU A 29 -15.56 21.57 4.51
C GLU A 29 -14.35 21.54 3.57
N GLU A 30 -14.25 22.55 2.71
CA GLU A 30 -13.14 22.68 1.77
C GLU A 30 -11.80 22.92 2.49
N TYR A 31 -11.80 23.77 3.52
CA TYR A 31 -10.64 23.97 4.37
C TYR A 31 -10.19 22.67 5.04
N GLN A 32 -11.12 21.90 5.63
CA GLN A 32 -10.79 20.62 6.27
C GLN A 32 -10.20 19.62 5.28
N ARG A 33 -10.75 19.53 4.06
CA ARG A 33 -10.24 18.67 3.00
C ARG A 33 -8.82 19.07 2.59
N LEU A 34 -8.59 20.35 2.32
CA LEU A 34 -7.28 20.87 1.91
C LEU A 34 -6.25 20.79 3.04
N ALA A 35 -6.64 20.99 4.29
CA ALA A 35 -5.76 20.89 5.46
C ALA A 35 -5.29 19.45 5.68
N LYS A 36 -6.18 18.45 5.51
CA LYS A 36 -5.81 17.03 5.54
C LYS A 36 -4.79 16.71 4.45
N ARG A 37 -5.08 17.12 3.19
CA ARG A 37 -4.19 16.90 2.06
C ARG A 37 -2.84 17.60 2.24
N PHE A 38 -2.82 18.82 2.78
CA PHE A 38 -1.61 19.55 3.10
C PHE A 38 -0.74 18.79 4.12
N SER A 39 -1.34 18.32 5.22
CA SER A 39 -0.62 17.56 6.24
C SER A 39 -0.02 16.26 5.69
N PHE A 40 -0.72 15.59 4.78
CA PHE A 40 -0.22 14.41 4.10
C PHE A 40 0.99 14.75 3.21
N LEU A 41 0.82 15.74 2.31
CA LEU A 41 1.86 16.18 1.39
C LEU A 41 3.09 16.73 2.12
N GLU A 42 2.92 17.40 3.26
CA GLU A 42 4.04 17.87 4.09
C GLU A 42 4.94 16.70 4.52
N GLY A 43 4.34 15.56 4.89
CA GLY A 43 5.06 14.35 5.24
C GLY A 43 5.85 13.76 4.06
N LEU A 44 5.30 13.81 2.85
CA LEU A 44 5.99 13.38 1.64
C LEU A 44 7.12 14.35 1.24
N VAL A 45 6.87 15.66 1.29
CA VAL A 45 7.87 16.68 0.94
C VAL A 45 9.09 16.61 1.87
N LYS A 46 8.91 16.27 3.15
CA LYS A 46 10.03 16.03 4.08
C LYS A 46 10.92 14.86 3.60
N LEU A 47 10.32 13.75 3.21
CA LEU A 47 11.04 12.58 2.67
C LEU A 47 11.73 12.90 1.35
N ILE A 48 11.06 13.61 0.44
CA ILE A 48 11.61 14.04 -0.84
C ILE A 48 12.82 14.97 -0.63
N LYS A 49 12.76 15.88 0.35
CA LYS A 49 13.88 16.76 0.68
C LYS A 49 15.07 15.96 1.18
N GLU A 50 14.86 15.04 2.12
CA GLU A 50 15.91 14.13 2.62
C GLU A 50 16.54 13.34 1.46
N TYR A 51 15.72 12.77 0.57
CA TYR A 51 16.19 12.06 -0.61
C TYR A 51 17.08 12.93 -1.50
N LYS A 52 16.68 14.17 -1.80
CA LYS A 52 17.47 15.09 -2.64
C LYS A 52 18.81 15.45 -1.98
N ASP A 53 18.83 15.65 -0.67
CA ASP A 53 20.05 15.93 0.09
C ASP A 53 21.00 14.72 0.07
N LEU A 54 20.47 13.51 0.26
CA LEU A 54 21.24 12.26 0.17
C LEU A 54 21.77 11.98 -1.25
N VAL A 55 21.00 12.30 -2.29
CA VAL A 55 21.48 12.19 -3.68
C VAL A 55 22.68 13.11 -3.93
N LYS A 56 22.65 14.32 -3.36
CA LYS A 56 23.78 15.25 -3.45
C LYS A 56 25.00 14.71 -2.69
N GLN A 57 24.83 14.27 -1.45
CA GLN A 57 25.91 13.67 -0.65
C GLN A 57 26.51 12.44 -1.33
N ARG A 58 25.67 11.57 -1.90
CA ARG A 58 26.10 10.40 -2.68
C ARG A 58 26.99 10.80 -3.85
N LYS A 59 26.64 11.89 -4.55
CA LYS A 59 27.44 12.41 -5.66
C LYS A 59 28.80 12.90 -5.15
N ASP A 60 28.80 13.74 -4.12
CA ASP A 60 30.02 14.32 -3.55
C ASP A 60 30.98 13.21 -3.06
N LEU A 61 30.47 12.16 -2.40
CA LEU A 61 31.26 11.00 -1.98
C LEU A 61 31.79 10.18 -3.16
N LYS A 62 30.99 9.96 -4.21
CA LYS A 62 31.44 9.26 -5.42
C LYS A 62 32.56 10.02 -6.13
N ASP A 63 32.49 11.35 -6.17
CA ASP A 63 33.51 12.20 -6.76
C ASP A 63 34.83 12.08 -5.95
N ILE A 64 34.77 12.14 -4.62
CA ILE A 64 35.92 11.92 -3.71
C ILE A 64 36.58 10.55 -3.94
N LEU A 65 35.77 9.48 -3.98
CA LEU A 65 36.25 8.11 -4.17
C LEU A 65 36.89 7.88 -5.55
N GLN A 66 36.43 8.60 -6.58
CA GLN A 66 37.03 8.55 -7.91
C GLN A 66 38.38 9.26 -7.99
N GLU A 67 38.52 10.39 -7.30
CA GLU A 67 39.77 11.16 -7.31
C GLU A 67 40.91 10.43 -6.58
N LYS A 68 40.61 9.59 -5.58
CA LYS A 68 41.59 8.81 -4.80
C LYS A 68 42.79 9.62 -4.29
N LYS A 69 42.57 10.91 -4.01
CA LYS A 69 43.61 11.82 -3.51
C LYS A 69 43.83 11.70 -2.01
N GLU A 70 42.88 11.09 -1.31
CA GLU A 70 42.88 10.91 0.15
C GLU A 70 43.52 9.59 0.56
N ASP A 71 43.83 9.46 1.85
CA ASP A 71 44.41 8.23 2.39
C ASP A 71 43.43 7.04 2.38
N LYS A 72 43.97 5.84 2.59
CA LYS A 72 43.20 4.60 2.52
C LYS A 72 42.12 4.51 3.60
N ASP A 73 42.37 5.05 4.79
CA ASP A 73 41.42 4.97 5.90
C ASP A 73 40.22 5.89 5.64
N PHE A 74 40.47 7.08 5.09
CA PHE A 74 39.43 8.01 4.65
C PHE A 74 38.59 7.43 3.50
N LEU A 75 39.22 6.81 2.50
CA LEU A 75 38.51 6.18 1.39
C LEU A 75 37.61 5.02 1.87
N ASN A 76 38.08 4.19 2.81
CA ASN A 76 37.25 3.13 3.40
C ASN A 76 36.02 3.72 4.13
N LEU A 77 36.22 4.79 4.92
CA LEU A 77 35.12 5.45 5.62
C LEU A 77 34.10 6.05 4.64
N ALA A 78 34.56 6.63 3.54
CA ALA A 78 33.71 7.15 2.48
C ALA A 78 32.91 6.05 1.77
N GLU A 79 33.49 4.86 1.57
CA GLU A 79 32.76 3.70 1.02
C GLU A 79 31.66 3.19 1.97
N GLU A 80 31.96 3.11 3.28
CA GLU A 80 30.96 2.72 4.29
C GLU A 80 29.79 3.72 4.35
N GLU A 81 30.09 5.02 4.32
CA GLU A 81 29.06 6.05 4.35
C GLU A 81 28.23 6.05 3.06
N LEU A 82 28.88 5.83 1.91
CA LEU A 82 28.20 5.70 0.64
C LEU A 82 27.20 4.54 0.65
N ALA A 83 27.57 3.39 1.23
CA ALA A 83 26.68 2.23 1.34
C ALA A 83 25.44 2.54 2.19
N LYS A 84 25.60 3.22 3.33
CA LYS A 84 24.47 3.65 4.18
C LYS A 84 23.54 4.61 3.45
N ILE A 85 24.11 5.56 2.70
CA ILE A 85 23.32 6.52 1.91
C ILE A 85 22.52 5.78 0.83
N GLU A 86 23.12 4.80 0.14
CA GLU A 86 22.42 4.02 -0.89
C GLU A 86 21.28 3.18 -0.28
N GLU A 87 21.47 2.59 0.90
CA GLU A 87 20.40 1.88 1.63
C GLU A 87 19.28 2.83 2.07
N ARG A 88 19.63 4.01 2.60
CA ARG A 88 18.63 5.00 3.03
C ARG A 88 17.83 5.55 1.86
N LEU A 89 18.48 5.81 0.71
CA LEU A 89 17.80 6.24 -0.52
C LEU A 89 16.74 5.22 -0.94
N LYS A 90 17.09 3.92 -0.96
CA LYS A 90 16.14 2.85 -1.28
C LYS A 90 14.98 2.79 -0.28
N THR A 91 15.28 2.92 1.01
CA THR A 91 14.25 2.93 2.06
C THR A 91 13.27 4.10 1.89
N ILE A 92 13.77 5.29 1.56
CA ILE A 92 12.91 6.46 1.32
C ILE A 92 12.02 6.26 0.09
N GLU A 93 12.53 5.64 -0.99
CA GLU A 93 11.73 5.31 -2.17
C GLU A 93 10.52 4.43 -1.78
N GLU A 94 10.77 3.37 -1.01
CA GLU A 94 9.73 2.46 -0.51
C GLU A 94 8.73 3.18 0.43
N GLU A 95 9.22 4.01 1.37
CA GLU A 95 8.38 4.81 2.27
C GLU A 95 7.46 5.80 1.51
N VAL A 96 7.97 6.41 0.44
CA VAL A 96 7.20 7.34 -0.39
C VAL A 96 6.12 6.59 -1.18
N GLU A 97 6.46 5.47 -1.81
CA GLU A 97 5.50 4.64 -2.53
C GLU A 97 4.38 4.14 -1.60
N GLU A 98 4.74 3.66 -0.41
CA GLU A 98 3.77 3.20 0.59
C GLU A 98 2.83 4.32 1.02
N LYS A 99 3.36 5.53 1.29
CA LYS A 99 2.54 6.68 1.70
C LYS A 99 1.59 7.15 0.60
N ILE A 100 2.07 7.26 -0.64
CA ILE A 100 1.22 7.65 -1.79
C ILE A 100 0.05 6.68 -1.89
N TYR A 101 0.35 5.40 -1.81
CA TYR A 101 -0.64 4.34 -1.87
C TYR A 101 -1.64 4.41 -0.70
N GLN A 102 -1.19 4.67 0.53
CA GLN A 102 -2.06 4.77 1.70
C GLN A 102 -3.06 5.94 1.61
N GLU A 103 -2.70 7.04 0.95
CA GLU A 103 -3.56 8.22 0.80
C GLU A 103 -4.52 8.11 -0.39
N GLU A 104 -4.13 7.45 -1.47
CA GLU A 104 -5.06 7.13 -2.57
C GLU A 104 -6.22 6.24 -2.10
N GLU A 105 -6.02 5.55 -0.98
CA GLU A 105 -7.05 4.78 -0.33
C GLU A 105 -7.81 5.61 0.70
N ASP A 106 -9.09 5.85 0.41
CA ASP A 106 -10.02 6.34 1.43
C ASP A 106 -9.98 5.37 2.63
N PRO A 107 -9.51 5.82 3.82
CA PRO A 107 -9.34 4.95 4.98
C PRO A 107 -10.67 4.39 5.48
N GLU A 108 -11.80 5.01 5.13
CA GLU A 108 -13.15 4.55 5.43
C GLU A 108 -13.74 3.67 4.32
N ARG A 109 -12.99 3.44 3.23
CA ARG A 109 -13.43 2.62 2.11
C ARG A 109 -13.69 1.19 2.56
N THR A 110 -14.94 0.78 2.44
CA THR A 110 -15.40 -0.59 2.66
C THR A 110 -14.92 -1.48 1.50
N ALA A 111 -14.40 -2.66 1.80
CA ALA A 111 -14.11 -3.66 0.79
C ALA A 111 -15.33 -4.56 0.57
N ILE A 112 -15.69 -4.81 -0.69
CA ILE A 112 -16.66 -5.85 -1.07
C ILE A 112 -15.85 -6.97 -1.68
N VAL A 113 -15.95 -8.17 -1.11
CA VAL A 113 -15.24 -9.36 -1.56
C VAL A 113 -16.25 -10.34 -2.10
N GLU A 114 -16.00 -10.80 -3.32
CA GLU A 114 -16.80 -11.79 -4.03
C GLU A 114 -15.95 -13.02 -4.32
N ILE A 115 -16.36 -14.16 -3.77
CA ILE A 115 -15.70 -15.44 -3.99
C ILE A 115 -16.59 -16.28 -4.89
N ARG A 116 -16.06 -16.61 -6.08
CA ARG A 116 -16.72 -17.44 -7.08
C ARG A 116 -15.84 -18.63 -7.47
N PRO A 117 -16.41 -19.83 -7.62
CA PRO A 117 -15.69 -20.96 -8.18
C PRO A 117 -15.39 -20.71 -9.66
N ALA A 118 -14.16 -21.01 -10.05
CA ALA A 118 -13.74 -21.02 -11.45
C ALA A 118 -13.79 -22.46 -12.00
N ALA A 119 -12.65 -23.03 -12.39
CA ALA A 119 -12.53 -24.44 -12.74
C ALA A 119 -12.44 -25.32 -11.48
N GLY A 120 -12.94 -26.56 -11.55
CA GLY A 120 -12.85 -27.55 -10.45
C GLY A 120 -14.19 -28.02 -9.88
N GLY A 121 -15.33 -27.61 -10.44
CA GLY A 121 -16.64 -28.17 -10.11
C GLY A 121 -16.99 -28.10 -8.62
N GLN A 122 -17.41 -29.22 -8.02
CA GLN A 122 -17.79 -29.29 -6.61
C GLN A 122 -16.64 -28.93 -5.66
N GLU A 123 -15.40 -29.29 -6.02
CA GLU A 123 -14.20 -29.02 -5.23
C GLU A 123 -13.89 -27.52 -5.15
N ALA A 124 -14.13 -26.78 -6.24
CA ALA A 124 -14.00 -25.31 -6.24
C ALA A 124 -15.01 -24.65 -5.28
N GLY A 125 -16.20 -25.23 -5.11
CA GLY A 125 -17.18 -24.77 -4.14
C GLY A 125 -16.74 -25.00 -2.69
N LEU A 126 -16.11 -26.14 -2.40
CA LEU A 126 -15.50 -26.41 -1.10
C LEU A 126 -14.34 -25.45 -0.81
N PHE A 127 -13.49 -25.20 -1.79
CA PHE A 127 -12.40 -24.24 -1.66
C PHE A 127 -12.89 -22.81 -1.45
N SER A 128 -14.03 -22.43 -2.05
CA SER A 128 -14.68 -21.13 -1.80
C SER A 128 -15.08 -20.97 -0.33
N ALA A 129 -15.53 -22.05 0.33
CA ALA A 129 -15.82 -22.04 1.77
C ALA A 129 -14.55 -21.95 2.63
N ASP A 130 -13.45 -22.59 2.20
CA ASP A 130 -12.15 -22.47 2.86
C ASP A 130 -11.63 -21.03 2.82
N LEU A 131 -11.72 -20.36 1.65
CA LEU A 131 -11.34 -18.96 1.50
C LEU A 131 -12.22 -18.05 2.36
N PHE A 132 -13.55 -18.23 2.33
CA PHE A 132 -14.45 -17.45 3.18
C PHE A 132 -14.12 -17.60 4.67
N ARG A 133 -13.85 -18.83 5.13
CA ARG A 133 -13.45 -19.12 6.51
C ARG A 133 -12.11 -18.48 6.85
N MET A 134 -11.14 -18.52 5.93
CA MET A 134 -9.84 -17.89 6.09
C MET A 134 -9.99 -16.37 6.26
N TYR A 135 -10.68 -15.70 5.35
CA TYR A 135 -10.89 -14.25 5.42
C TYR A 135 -11.71 -13.84 6.63
N SER A 136 -12.75 -14.59 7.01
CA SER A 136 -13.54 -14.32 8.21
C SER A 136 -12.69 -14.28 9.48
N LYS A 137 -11.73 -15.21 9.61
CA LYS A 137 -10.76 -15.22 10.71
C LYS A 137 -9.78 -14.05 10.63
N TYR A 138 -9.28 -13.74 9.43
CA TYR A 138 -8.37 -12.60 9.22
C TYR A 138 -9.02 -11.26 9.60
N ILE A 139 -10.26 -11.04 9.15
CA ILE A 139 -11.07 -9.85 9.43
C ILE A 139 -11.30 -9.70 10.93
N SER A 140 -11.70 -10.79 11.59
CA SER A 140 -11.90 -10.81 13.04
C SER A 140 -10.61 -10.48 13.81
N LYS A 141 -9.46 -11.02 13.37
CA LYS A 141 -8.15 -10.74 13.99
C LYS A 141 -7.73 -9.27 13.84
N LYS A 142 -8.13 -8.61 12.75
CA LYS A 142 -7.89 -7.18 12.50
C LYS A 142 -8.88 -6.26 13.22
N GLY A 143 -9.89 -6.81 13.91
CA GLY A 143 -10.93 -6.03 14.58
C GLY A 143 -11.88 -5.33 13.60
N TRP A 144 -11.93 -5.78 12.34
CA TRP A 144 -12.85 -5.28 11.34
C TRP A 144 -14.18 -6.03 11.42
N GLN A 145 -15.24 -5.40 10.91
CA GLN A 145 -16.57 -5.98 10.84
C GLN A 145 -16.75 -6.71 9.50
N LEU A 146 -17.25 -7.95 9.57
CA LEU A 146 -17.71 -8.72 8.41
C LEU A 146 -19.23 -8.67 8.35
N GLU A 147 -19.78 -8.41 7.16
CA GLU A 147 -21.21 -8.45 6.88
C GLU A 147 -21.44 -9.28 5.60
N VAL A 148 -22.10 -10.43 5.71
CA VAL A 148 -22.45 -11.24 4.54
C VAL A 148 -23.59 -10.55 3.81
N LEU A 149 -23.39 -10.24 2.52
CA LEU A 149 -24.38 -9.58 1.67
C LEU A 149 -25.23 -10.60 0.91
N ASP A 150 -24.58 -11.63 0.36
CA ASP A 150 -25.26 -12.72 -0.34
C ASP A 150 -24.44 -14.02 -0.25
N SER A 151 -25.11 -15.16 -0.32
CA SER A 151 -24.45 -16.47 -0.33
C SER A 151 -25.30 -17.55 -0.99
N GLN A 152 -24.67 -18.38 -1.81
CA GLN A 152 -25.27 -19.54 -2.47
C GLN A 152 -24.58 -20.83 -1.99
N PRO A 153 -24.99 -21.41 -0.85
CA PRO A 153 -24.39 -22.62 -0.32
C PRO A 153 -24.69 -23.85 -1.20
N THR A 154 -23.83 -24.87 -1.12
CA THR A 154 -24.01 -26.17 -1.79
C THR A 154 -24.33 -27.29 -0.80
N GLU A 155 -24.91 -28.39 -1.29
CA GLU A 155 -25.23 -29.57 -0.47
C GLU A 155 -23.99 -30.22 0.17
N LEU A 156 -22.80 -30.02 -0.41
CA LEU A 156 -21.53 -30.53 0.10
C LEU A 156 -20.88 -29.60 1.15
N GLY A 157 -21.54 -28.50 1.53
CA GLY A 157 -21.02 -27.55 2.52
C GLY A 157 -20.06 -26.50 1.97
N GLY A 158 -20.04 -26.31 0.65
CA GLY A 158 -19.29 -25.26 -0.04
C GLY A 158 -20.17 -24.05 -0.44
N PHE A 159 -19.61 -23.15 -1.24
CA PHE A 159 -20.34 -22.04 -1.86
C PHE A 159 -20.20 -22.05 -3.38
N LYS A 160 -21.32 -21.85 -4.11
CA LYS A 160 -21.30 -21.45 -5.52
C LYS A 160 -20.99 -19.97 -5.69
N GLU A 161 -21.31 -19.17 -4.68
CA GLU A 161 -21.00 -17.75 -4.60
C GLU A 161 -21.10 -17.32 -3.14
N VAL A 162 -20.22 -16.43 -2.69
CA VAL A 162 -20.37 -15.72 -1.42
C VAL A 162 -19.84 -14.31 -1.58
N ILE A 163 -20.66 -13.34 -1.19
CA ILE A 163 -20.37 -11.90 -1.27
C ILE A 163 -20.47 -11.34 0.14
N PHE A 164 -19.42 -10.66 0.59
CA PHE A 164 -19.39 -10.03 1.91
C PHE A 164 -18.71 -8.65 1.88
N ALA A 165 -19.22 -7.76 2.72
CA ALA A 165 -18.60 -6.47 3.01
C ALA A 165 -17.67 -6.58 4.21
N VAL A 166 -16.53 -5.90 4.12
CA VAL A 166 -15.57 -5.72 5.21
C VAL A 166 -15.52 -4.24 5.54
N ARG A 167 -15.91 -3.89 6.77
CA ARG A 167 -15.89 -2.51 7.27
C ARG A 167 -14.83 -2.37 8.35
N GLY A 168 -13.98 -1.38 8.19
CA GLY A 168 -12.93 -1.07 9.14
C GLY A 168 -11.84 -0.23 8.51
N ARG A 169 -11.17 0.58 9.33
CA ARG A 169 -10.18 1.54 8.83
C ARG A 169 -9.07 0.81 8.06
N GLY A 170 -8.87 1.20 6.80
CA GLY A 170 -7.85 0.65 5.91
C GLY A 170 -8.12 -0.77 5.40
N CYS A 171 -9.33 -1.32 5.56
CA CYS A 171 -9.61 -2.71 5.15
C CYS A 171 -9.42 -2.93 3.63
N TYR A 172 -9.78 -1.95 2.79
CA TYR A 172 -9.63 -2.05 1.33
C TYR A 172 -8.17 -2.32 0.90
N SER A 173 -7.20 -1.69 1.55
CA SER A 173 -5.76 -1.83 1.22
C SER A 173 -5.26 -3.26 1.29
N HIS A 174 -5.83 -4.01 2.22
CA HIS A 174 -5.46 -5.40 2.45
C HIS A 174 -6.15 -6.34 1.47
N PHE A 175 -7.38 -6.02 1.05
CA PHE A 175 -8.16 -6.88 0.17
C PHE A 175 -7.95 -6.61 -1.33
N LYS A 176 -7.42 -5.45 -1.72
CA LYS A 176 -7.30 -5.14 -3.15
C LYS A 176 -6.29 -6.01 -3.92
N PHE A 177 -5.33 -6.61 -3.21
CA PHE A 177 -4.40 -7.59 -3.77
C PHE A 177 -4.95 -9.01 -3.85
N GLU A 178 -6.10 -9.28 -3.22
CA GLU A 178 -6.75 -10.59 -3.24
C GLU A 178 -7.56 -10.83 -4.53
N SER A 179 -7.64 -9.81 -5.39
CA SER A 179 -8.26 -9.89 -6.71
C SER A 179 -7.46 -10.81 -7.64
N GLY A 180 -8.08 -11.89 -8.09
CA GLY A 180 -7.46 -12.83 -9.02
C GLY A 180 -7.97 -14.25 -8.84
N VAL A 181 -7.28 -15.19 -9.50
CA VAL A 181 -7.59 -16.62 -9.42
C VAL A 181 -6.67 -17.27 -8.41
N HIS A 182 -7.27 -17.88 -7.40
CA HIS A 182 -6.57 -18.64 -6.37
C HIS A 182 -6.48 -20.11 -6.78
N ARG A 183 -5.27 -20.69 -6.76
CA ARG A 183 -5.04 -22.09 -7.16
C ARG A 183 -5.06 -23.00 -5.93
N VAL A 184 -5.83 -24.09 -6.01
CA VAL A 184 -5.82 -25.19 -5.02
C VAL A 184 -5.27 -26.46 -5.67
N GLN A 185 -4.42 -27.18 -4.94
CA GLN A 185 -3.92 -28.50 -5.30
C GLN A 185 -4.01 -29.40 -4.07
N ARG A 186 -4.93 -30.35 -4.09
CA ARG A 186 -5.14 -31.36 -3.03
C ARG A 186 -5.86 -32.57 -3.63
N VAL A 187 -5.88 -33.68 -2.90
CA VAL A 187 -6.79 -34.80 -3.16
C VAL A 187 -8.23 -34.29 -2.91
N PRO A 188 -9.11 -34.25 -3.93
CA PRO A 188 -10.47 -33.76 -3.77
C PRO A 188 -11.25 -34.61 -2.78
N VAL A 189 -12.12 -33.96 -2.00
CA VAL A 189 -13.00 -34.69 -1.06
C VAL A 189 -14.00 -35.57 -1.82
N THR A 190 -14.29 -35.20 -3.07
CA THR A 190 -15.15 -35.93 -3.99
C THR A 190 -14.46 -37.08 -4.72
N GLU A 191 -13.16 -37.30 -4.51
CA GLU A 191 -12.38 -38.32 -5.20
C GLU A 191 -12.15 -39.55 -4.29
N SER A 192 -12.55 -40.73 -4.76
CA SER A 192 -12.47 -41.97 -3.98
C SER A 192 -11.15 -42.73 -4.14
N SER A 193 -10.30 -42.33 -5.10
CA SER A 193 -9.14 -43.11 -5.55
C SER A 193 -7.78 -42.56 -5.14
N GLY A 194 -7.73 -41.37 -4.50
CA GLY A 194 -6.49 -40.75 -4.02
C GLY A 194 -5.83 -39.84 -5.05
#